data_AF-A0AAN9R9Z9-F1
#
_entry.id   AF-A0AAN9R9Z9-F1
#
_cell.length_a   1.000
_cell.length_b   1.000
_cell.length_c   1.000
_cell.angle_alpha   90.00
_cell.angle_beta   90.00
_cell.angle_gamma   90.00
#
_symmetry.space_group_name_H-M   'P 1'
#
loop_
_entity.id
_entity.type
_entity.pdbx_description
1 polymer ?
#
loop_
_entity_poly.entity_id
_entity_poly.type
_entity_poly.pdbx_seq_one_letter_code
_entity_poly.pdbx_strand_id
1 'polypeptide(L)'
;MLFTIITTITVWMKNVEATERWCVADPSASDEDLENALNFVCGSGADCSQIQPGQPCYKPNLLYSHVSYALSSYCHNELSSQFVV
;
A
#
# COMPACT_ATOMS: atom_id res chain seq x y z
N MET A 1 20.17 -41.45 2.32
CA MET A 1 18.84 -41.34 1.67
C MET A 1 17.92 -40.33 2.36
N LEU A 2 17.98 -40.14 3.68
CA LEU A 2 17.17 -39.14 4.38
C LEU A 2 17.67 -37.69 4.18
N PHE A 3 18.99 -37.48 4.10
CA PHE A 3 19.61 -36.16 3.93
C PHE A 3 19.26 -35.48 2.61
N THR A 4 19.10 -36.24 1.52
CA THR A 4 18.68 -35.70 0.22
C THR A 4 17.23 -35.23 0.23
N ILE A 5 16.38 -35.85 1.05
CA ILE A 5 14.98 -35.47 1.21
C ILE A 5 14.86 -34.15 2.00
N ILE A 6 15.74 -33.93 2.98
CA ILE A 6 15.77 -32.67 3.74
C ILE A 6 16.14 -31.50 2.82
N THR A 7 17.19 -31.65 2.00
CA THR A 7 17.62 -30.60 1.07
C THR A 7 16.59 -30.32 -0.02
N THR A 8 15.85 -31.33 -0.48
CA THR A 8 14.76 -31.09 -1.42
C THR A 8 13.62 -30.35 -0.72
N ILE A 9 13.14 -30.82 0.44
CA ILE A 9 12.04 -30.19 1.20
C ILE A 9 12.32 -28.72 1.54
N THR A 10 13.54 -28.35 1.94
CA THR A 10 13.89 -26.95 2.23
C THR A 10 13.96 -26.07 0.98
N VAL A 11 14.25 -26.65 -0.19
CA VAL A 11 14.30 -25.92 -1.47
C VAL A 11 12.89 -25.70 -2.06
N TRP A 12 11.90 -26.54 -1.71
CA TRP A 12 10.49 -26.34 -2.11
C TRP A 12 9.77 -25.26 -1.28
N MET A 13 10.26 -24.94 -0.09
CA MET A 13 9.81 -23.79 0.70
C MET A 13 10.55 -22.54 0.20
N LYS A 14 10.11 -22.02 -0.95
CA LYS A 14 10.64 -20.78 -1.52
C LYS A 14 10.59 -19.67 -0.47
N ASN A 15 11.74 -19.04 -0.20
CA ASN A 15 11.82 -17.82 0.59
C ASN A 15 10.83 -16.80 0.00
N VAL A 16 9.80 -16.42 0.77
CA VAL A 16 9.08 -15.17 0.50
C VAL A 16 10.07 -14.07 0.80
N GLU A 17 10.80 -13.66 -0.24
CA GLU A 17 11.56 -12.43 -0.19
C GLU A 17 10.52 -11.32 -0.08
N ALA A 18 10.44 -10.70 1.10
CA ALA A 18 9.58 -9.55 1.33
C ALA A 18 10.13 -8.39 0.48
N THR A 19 9.74 -8.36 -0.79
CA THR A 19 9.94 -7.19 -1.63
C THR A 19 9.14 -6.07 -0.96
N GLU A 20 9.81 -4.98 -0.58
CA GLU A 20 9.12 -3.77 -0.11
C GLU A 20 8.22 -3.29 -1.24
N ARG A 21 6.91 -3.52 -1.11
CA ARG A 21 5.93 -3.00 -2.06
C ARG A 21 5.54 -1.60 -1.65
N TRP A 22 5.67 -0.66 -2.58
CA TRP A 22 5.16 0.69 -2.44
C TRP A 22 3.97 0.85 -3.40
N CYS A 23 2.87 1.39 -2.89
CA CYS A 23 1.69 1.73 -3.68
C CYS A 23 1.60 3.24 -3.84
N VAL A 24 1.19 3.67 -5.02
CA VAL A 24 0.93 5.07 -5.37
C VAL A 24 -0.34 5.12 -6.17
N ALA A 25 -1.05 6.25 -6.07
CA ALA A 25 -2.28 6.42 -6.83
C ALA A 25 -2.03 6.46 -8.35
N ASP A 26 -3.01 6.07 -9.16
CA ASP A 26 -3.03 6.22 -10.61
C ASP A 26 -3.26 7.71 -10.94
N PRO A 27 -2.34 8.35 -11.67
CA PRO A 27 -2.51 9.73 -12.08
C PRO A 27 -3.68 9.95 -13.06
N SER A 28 -4.27 8.87 -13.59
CA SER A 28 -5.38 8.88 -14.55
C SER A 28 -6.74 8.69 -13.88
N ALA A 29 -6.79 8.38 -12.58
CA ALA A 29 -8.05 8.23 -11.88
C ALA A 29 -8.81 9.54 -11.76
N SER A 30 -10.13 9.42 -11.66
CA SER A 30 -10.98 10.58 -11.44
C SER A 30 -10.85 11.09 -10.01
N ASP A 31 -11.10 12.39 -9.79
CA ASP A 31 -11.10 12.96 -8.43
C ASP A 31 -12.11 12.24 -7.52
N GLU A 32 -13.26 11.80 -8.04
CA GLU A 32 -14.26 11.03 -7.29
C GLU A 32 -13.71 9.69 -6.81
N ASP A 33 -13.01 8.97 -7.68
CA ASP A 33 -12.38 7.70 -7.33
C ASP A 33 -11.29 7.90 -6.27
N LEU A 34 -10.49 8.97 -6.40
CA LEU A 34 -9.46 9.35 -5.44
C LEU A 34 -10.04 9.73 -4.07
N GLU A 35 -11.15 10.47 -4.02
CA GLU A 35 -11.82 10.82 -2.75
C GLU A 35 -12.39 9.59 -2.06
N ASN A 36 -13.09 8.73 -2.82
CA ASN A 36 -13.60 7.46 -2.30
C ASN A 36 -12.46 6.59 -1.78
N ALA A 37 -11.36 6.57 -2.53
CA ALA A 37 -10.19 5.81 -2.17
C ALA A 37 -9.58 6.29 -0.85
N LEU A 38 -9.39 7.60 -0.70
CA LEU A 38 -8.87 8.23 0.52
C LEU A 38 -9.73 7.87 1.73
N ASN A 39 -11.05 8.08 1.62
CA ASN A 39 -12.00 7.81 2.70
C ASN A 39 -11.96 6.34 3.13
N PHE A 40 -11.87 5.42 2.17
CA PHE A 40 -11.78 3.99 2.43
C PHE A 40 -10.50 3.63 3.19
N VAL A 41 -9.33 4.04 2.71
CA VAL A 41 -8.06 3.66 3.33
C VAL A 41 -7.91 4.27 4.72
N CYS A 42 -8.35 5.53 4.92
CA CYS A 42 -8.33 6.17 6.24
C CYS A 42 -9.25 5.46 7.24
N GLY A 43 -10.41 4.96 6.80
CA GLY A 43 -11.31 4.16 7.63
C GLY A 43 -10.82 2.73 7.89
N SER A 44 -9.91 2.23 7.06
CA SER A 44 -9.41 0.85 7.08
C SER A 44 -8.06 0.69 7.78
N GLY A 45 -7.54 1.74 8.41
CA GLY A 45 -6.31 1.69 9.22
C GLY A 45 -5.07 2.32 8.57
N ALA A 46 -5.21 3.06 7.48
CA ALA A 46 -4.13 3.89 6.95
C ALA A 46 -3.83 5.09 7.87
N ASP A 47 -2.58 5.56 7.85
CA ASP A 47 -2.21 6.82 8.50
C ASP A 47 -2.63 8.00 7.61
N CYS A 48 -3.74 8.64 7.98
CA CYS A 48 -4.22 9.87 7.36
C CYS A 48 -4.01 11.11 8.25
N SER A 49 -3.22 11.01 9.32
CA SER A 49 -3.06 12.09 10.29
C SER A 49 -2.33 13.30 9.72
N GLN A 50 -1.29 13.09 8.91
CA GLN A 50 -0.42 14.16 8.42
C GLN A 50 -1.00 14.95 7.24
N ILE A 51 -2.04 14.41 6.59
CA ILE A 51 -2.70 14.99 5.41
C ILE A 51 -4.00 15.72 5.76
N GLN A 52 -4.36 15.84 7.04
CA GLN A 52 -5.54 16.61 7.46
C GLN A 52 -5.30 18.13 7.37
N PRO A 53 -6.35 18.93 7.23
CA PRO A 53 -6.23 20.39 7.28
C PRO A 53 -5.44 20.87 8.50
N GLY A 54 -4.39 21.66 8.26
CA GLY A 54 -3.52 22.21 9.31
C GLY A 54 -2.31 21.35 9.68
N GLN A 55 -2.13 20.19 9.03
CA GLN A 55 -1.00 19.30 9.27
C GLN A 55 0.15 19.53 8.29
N PRO A 56 1.38 19.06 8.60
CA PRO A 56 2.57 19.35 7.81
C PRO A 56 2.48 18.90 6.34
N CYS A 57 1.81 17.78 6.05
CA CYS A 57 1.68 17.22 4.71
C CYS A 57 0.38 17.60 4.00
N TYR A 58 -0.36 18.60 4.52
CA TYR A 58 -1.61 19.05 3.88
C TYR A 58 -1.36 19.86 2.59
N LYS A 59 -0.28 20.63 2.51
CA LYS A 59 0.02 21.49 1.35
C LYS A 59 1.15 20.91 0.49
N PRO A 60 1.01 20.94 -0.85
CA PRO A 60 -0.14 21.42 -1.61
C PRO A 60 -1.37 20.50 -1.45
N ASN A 61 -2.59 21.07 -1.48
CA ASN A 61 -3.85 20.33 -1.33
C ASN A 61 -4.19 19.60 -2.63
N LEU A 62 -3.37 18.62 -2.99
CA LEU A 62 -3.56 17.75 -4.15
C LEU A 62 -4.09 16.42 -3.65
N LEU A 63 -5.30 16.08 -4.08
CA LEU A 63 -5.98 14.86 -3.67
C LEU A 63 -5.16 13.61 -4.00
N TYR A 64 -4.58 13.56 -5.19
CA TYR A 64 -3.64 12.53 -5.61
C TYR A 64 -2.49 12.30 -4.62
N SER A 65 -1.88 13.39 -4.12
CA SER A 65 -0.77 13.32 -3.17
C SER A 65 -1.22 12.84 -1.79
N HIS A 66 -2.41 13.26 -1.34
CA HIS A 66 -2.99 12.82 -0.08
C HIS A 66 -3.35 11.32 -0.13
N VAL A 67 -3.95 10.85 -1.21
CA VAL A 67 -4.26 9.43 -1.46
C VAL A 67 -2.98 8.60 -1.50
N SER A 68 -1.96 9.06 -2.23
CA SER A 68 -0.66 8.38 -2.33
C SER A 68 0.03 8.25 -0.97
N TYR A 69 -0.05 9.29 -0.12
CA TYR A 69 0.46 9.23 1.25
C TYR A 69 -0.27 8.19 2.09
N ALA A 70 -1.61 8.22 2.08
CA ALA A 70 -2.42 7.26 2.83
C ALA A 70 -2.16 5.81 2.36
N LEU A 71 -2.08 5.59 1.05
CA LEU A 71 -1.78 4.29 0.46
C LEU A 71 -0.42 3.72 0.85
N SER A 72 0.58 4.57 1.02
CA SER A 72 1.92 4.13 1.45
C SER A 72 1.88 3.33 2.75
N SER A 73 1.04 3.73 3.71
CA SER A 73 0.87 3.02 4.97
C SER A 73 -0.07 1.81 4.87
N TYR A 74 -1.11 1.91 4.04
CA TYR A 74 -2.11 0.86 3.86
C TYR A 74 -1.54 -0.38 3.14
N CYS A 75 -0.74 -0.15 2.10
CA CYS A 75 -0.25 -1.23 1.24
C CYS A 75 0.85 -2.12 1.85
N HIS A 76 1.50 -1.69 2.93
CA HIS A 76 2.42 -2.56 3.64
C HIS A 76 1.70 -3.74 4.31
N ASN A 77 0.42 -3.56 4.67
CA ASN A 77 -0.35 -4.51 5.44
C ASN A 77 -1.27 -5.39 4.57
N GLU A 78 -1.77 -4.87 3.45
CA GLU A 78 -2.71 -5.57 2.56
C GLU A 78 -2.11 -5.67 1.14
N LEU A 79 -1.98 -6.90 0.61
CA LEU A 79 -1.55 -7.18 -0.77
C LEU A 79 -2.61 -6.65 -1.77
N SER A 80 -2.69 -5.33 -1.92
CA SER A 80 -3.68 -4.69 -2.78
C SER A 80 -3.16 -4.59 -4.22
N SER A 81 -3.16 -5.72 -4.92
CA SER A 81 -2.99 -5.73 -6.38
C SER A 81 -4.24 -5.23 -7.14
N GLN A 82 -5.25 -4.71 -6.44
CA GLN A 82 -6.52 -4.28 -7.05
C GLN A 82 -6.91 -2.82 -6.74
N PHE A 83 -6.10 -2.10 -5.96
CA PHE A 83 -6.33 -0.70 -5.64
C PHE A 83 -5.14 0.14 -6.14
N VAL A 84 -4.98 0.14 -7.45
CA VAL A 84 -4.28 1.22 -8.15
C VAL A 84 -5.39 2.03 -8.82
N VAL A 85 -6.14 2.74 -7.97
CA VAL A 85 -6.78 4.00 -8.35
C VAL A 85 -5.72 5.05 -8.28
#